data_AF-A0A5N7Z6Z9-F1
#
_entry.id   AF-A0A5N7Z6Z9-F1
#
_cell.length_a   1.000
_cell.length_b   1.000
_cell.length_c   1.000
_cell.angle_alpha   90.00
_cell.angle_beta   90.00
_cell.angle_gamma   90.00
#
_symmetry.space_group_name_H-M   'P 1'
#
loop_
_entity.id
_entity.type
_entity.pdbx_description
1 polymer ?
#
loop_
_entity_poly.entity_id
_entity_poly.type
_entity_poly.pdbx_seq_one_letter_code
_entity_poly.pdbx_strand_id
1 'polypeptide(L)'
;MKRNPRVLIVSLDPFNWGNATGITLSNLFKGWDKDAIAQVYMSNVEPEKDVCTNYFKLSPKTVPFDYYVRKFLSSGGNNVSGAPAAVTLTANDRSLKNKLHLNFRALADFSPIFFSKDLFRWIKEFNPDVIYCTLGNARMLDMATSIATAIKKPIVPHFMDDWPATLYTQQELFGFARKIFDRR
;
A
#
# COMPACT_ATOMS: atom_id res chain seq x y z
N MET A 1 25.35 -24.53 -1.49
CA MET A 1 24.13 -24.08 -0.78
C MET A 1 23.21 -23.41 -1.81
N LYS A 2 21.88 -23.59 -1.72
CA LYS A 2 20.94 -22.82 -2.56
C LYS A 2 20.81 -21.42 -1.97
N ARG A 3 21.10 -20.39 -2.78
CA ARG A 3 20.87 -18.98 -2.44
C ARG A 3 19.38 -18.68 -2.49
N ASN A 4 18.87 -17.81 -1.61
CA ASN A 4 17.47 -17.36 -1.69
C ASN A 4 17.21 -16.56 -2.99
N PRO A 5 15.99 -16.65 -3.58
CA PRO A 5 15.61 -15.75 -4.67
C PRO A 5 15.48 -14.31 -4.17
N ARG A 6 15.74 -13.34 -5.06
CA ARG A 6 15.69 -11.90 -4.76
C ARG A 6 14.23 -11.43 -4.75
N VAL A 7 13.71 -11.05 -3.60
CA VAL A 7 12.31 -10.66 -3.40
C VAL A 7 12.20 -9.14 -3.29
N LEU A 8 11.41 -8.55 -4.20
CA LEU A 8 10.94 -7.17 -4.06
C LEU A 8 9.60 -7.16 -3.32
N ILE A 9 9.58 -6.67 -2.09
CA ILE A 9 8.37 -6.56 -1.29
C ILE A 9 7.71 -5.22 -1.57
N VAL A 10 6.40 -5.23 -1.85
CA VAL A 10 5.56 -4.04 -2.01
C VAL A 10 4.45 -4.11 -0.96
N SER A 11 4.45 -3.18 -0.01
CA SER A 11 3.49 -3.14 1.10
C SER A 11 3.23 -1.69 1.55
N LEU A 12 2.19 -1.49 2.37
CA LEU A 12 1.91 -0.15 2.92
C LEU A 12 2.95 0.21 3.99
N ASP A 13 3.13 -0.69 4.95
CA ASP A 13 4.08 -0.58 6.04
C ASP A 13 5.39 -1.34 5.75
N PRO A 14 6.53 -0.85 6.26
CA PRO A 14 7.80 -1.56 6.17
C PRO A 14 7.88 -2.72 7.17
N PHE A 15 8.93 -3.54 7.09
CA PHE A 15 9.39 -4.36 8.21
C PHE A 15 9.53 -3.52 9.48
N ASN A 16 8.82 -3.89 10.55
CA ASN A 16 8.86 -3.25 11.86
C ASN A 16 8.24 -4.18 12.91
N TRP A 17 8.41 -3.86 14.19
CA TRP A 17 7.82 -4.62 15.31
C TRP A 17 6.67 -3.88 16.03
N GLY A 18 6.18 -2.78 15.45
CA GLY A 18 5.15 -1.90 16.02
C GLY A 18 3.75 -2.01 15.41
N ASN A 19 3.58 -2.66 14.25
CA ASN A 19 2.26 -2.88 13.63
C ASN A 19 2.12 -4.29 13.02
N ALA A 20 0.88 -4.74 12.85
CA ALA A 20 0.56 -6.11 12.44
C ALA A 20 1.18 -6.50 11.09
N THR A 21 1.11 -5.62 10.08
CA THR A 21 1.73 -5.83 8.77
C THR A 21 3.23 -6.03 8.89
N GLY A 22 3.91 -5.14 9.61
CA GLY A 22 5.35 -5.19 9.85
C GLY A 22 5.77 -6.47 10.56
N ILE A 23 5.12 -6.80 11.68
CA ILE A 23 5.40 -8.02 12.46
C ILE A 23 5.21 -9.27 11.61
N THR A 24 4.16 -9.32 10.78
CA THR A 24 3.88 -10.45 9.90
C THR A 24 4.95 -10.60 8.82
N LEU A 25 5.35 -9.50 8.18
CA LEU A 25 6.46 -9.48 7.21
C LEU A 25 7.78 -9.90 7.86
N SER A 26 8.14 -9.30 9.00
CA SER A 26 9.39 -9.56 9.71
C SER A 26 9.53 -11.01 10.14
N ASN A 27 8.44 -11.65 10.56
CA ASN A 27 8.44 -13.09 10.83
C ASN A 27 8.50 -13.94 9.56
N LEU A 28 7.78 -13.58 8.49
CA LEU A 28 7.74 -14.35 7.25
C LEU A 28 9.10 -14.40 6.52
N PHE A 29 9.85 -13.31 6.54
CA PHE A 29 11.17 -13.20 5.91
C PHE A 29 12.34 -13.37 6.89
N LYS A 30 12.08 -13.83 8.12
CA LYS A 30 13.11 -14.06 9.14
C LYS A 30 14.11 -15.13 8.68
N GLY A 31 15.40 -14.79 8.72
CA GLY A 31 16.48 -15.70 8.32
C GLY A 31 16.72 -15.81 6.81
N TRP A 32 16.05 -14.99 6.00
CA TRP A 32 16.35 -14.82 4.58
C TRP A 32 17.62 -13.98 4.39
N ASP A 33 18.36 -14.19 3.30
CA ASP A 33 19.52 -13.36 2.94
C ASP A 33 19.10 -11.88 2.81
N LYS A 34 19.66 -10.97 3.64
CA LYS A 34 19.30 -9.53 3.64
C LYS A 34 19.48 -8.89 2.26
N ASP A 35 20.56 -9.22 1.56
CA ASP A 35 20.87 -8.73 0.22
C ASP A 35 20.00 -9.33 -0.90
N ALA A 36 19.15 -10.31 -0.55
CA ALA A 36 18.10 -10.87 -1.39
C ALA A 36 16.71 -10.30 -1.07
N ILE A 37 16.60 -9.28 -0.21
CA ILE A 37 15.35 -8.54 0.03
C ILE A 37 15.54 -7.07 -0.34
N ALA A 38 14.52 -6.50 -0.96
CA ALA A 38 14.33 -5.06 -1.01
C ALA A 38 12.85 -4.74 -0.78
N GLN A 39 12.53 -3.60 -0.14
CA GLN A 39 11.15 -3.24 0.15
C GLN A 39 10.79 -1.83 -0.31
N VAL A 40 9.68 -1.73 -1.04
CA VAL A 40 8.97 -0.49 -1.36
C VAL A 40 7.81 -0.33 -0.37
N TYR A 41 7.77 0.80 0.33
CA TYR A 41 6.73 1.11 1.31
C TYR A 41 6.23 2.56 1.23
N MET A 42 5.08 2.85 1.86
CA MET A 42 4.41 4.15 1.78
C MET A 42 4.14 4.83 3.13
N SER A 43 4.08 4.08 4.24
CA SER A 43 3.72 4.65 5.54
C SER A 43 4.84 5.50 6.14
N ASN A 44 4.51 6.25 7.19
CA ASN A 44 5.49 7.07 7.94
C ASN A 44 6.13 6.33 9.13
N VAL A 45 6.01 5.00 9.16
CA VAL A 45 6.75 4.15 10.09
C VAL A 45 8.19 4.03 9.59
N GLU A 46 9.16 4.15 10.49
CA GLU A 46 10.56 3.92 10.14
C GLU A 46 10.86 2.40 10.07
N PRO A 47 11.62 1.94 9.07
CA PRO A 47 11.89 0.52 8.87
C PRO A 47 12.95 -0.02 9.83
N GLU A 48 12.72 -1.20 10.37
CA GLU A 48 13.73 -1.95 11.13
C GLU A 48 14.78 -2.57 10.21
N LYS A 49 16.02 -2.72 10.69
CA LYS A 49 17.17 -3.18 9.87
C LYS A 49 17.64 -4.61 10.18
N ASP A 50 16.87 -5.32 11.00
CA ASP A 50 17.12 -6.69 11.43
C ASP A 50 16.82 -7.73 10.34
N VAL A 51 15.77 -7.53 9.53
CA VAL A 51 15.36 -8.44 8.44
C VAL A 51 15.82 -7.96 7.05
N CYS A 52 15.67 -6.67 6.75
CA CYS A 52 16.05 -6.07 5.47
C CYS A 52 16.84 -4.78 5.70
N THR A 53 17.72 -4.40 4.79
CA THR A 53 18.49 -3.14 4.83
C THR A 53 18.21 -2.24 3.62
N ASN A 54 17.61 -2.78 2.56
CA ASN A 54 17.41 -2.10 1.28
C ASN A 54 15.96 -1.61 1.12
N TYR A 55 15.74 -0.31 1.32
CA TYR A 55 14.41 0.29 1.41
C TYR A 55 14.23 1.43 0.42
N PHE A 56 13.05 1.50 -0.20
CA PHE A 56 12.59 2.64 -0.97
C PHE A 56 11.26 3.15 -0.42
N LYS A 57 11.30 4.30 0.29
CA LYS A 57 10.09 4.99 0.75
C LYS A 57 9.49 5.77 -0.43
N LEU A 58 8.25 5.45 -0.80
CA LEU A 58 7.55 6.21 -1.83
C LEU A 58 7.17 7.59 -1.31
N SER A 59 7.32 8.59 -2.18
CA SER A 59 6.85 9.94 -1.86
C SER A 59 5.32 9.94 -1.82
N PRO A 60 4.68 10.69 -0.90
CA PRO A 60 3.24 10.94 -0.96
C PRO A 60 2.78 11.49 -2.33
N LYS A 61 3.68 12.19 -3.05
CA LYS A 61 3.44 12.68 -4.41
C LYS A 61 3.25 11.58 -5.47
N THR A 62 3.58 10.32 -5.17
CA THR A 62 3.30 9.16 -6.04
C THR A 62 1.79 8.90 -6.18
N VAL A 63 0.98 9.33 -5.22
CA VAL A 63 -0.49 9.36 -5.31
C VAL A 63 -1.01 10.77 -5.07
N PRO A 64 -0.84 11.69 -6.04
CA PRO A 64 -0.98 13.12 -5.80
C PRO A 64 -2.40 13.49 -5.39
N PHE A 65 -3.43 12.85 -5.96
CA PHE A 65 -4.82 13.13 -5.61
C PHE A 65 -5.13 12.75 -4.15
N ASP A 66 -4.74 11.55 -3.71
CA ASP A 66 -4.88 11.12 -2.31
C ASP A 66 -4.10 12.04 -1.36
N TYR A 67 -2.88 12.45 -1.74
CA TYR A 67 -2.09 13.40 -0.96
C TYR A 67 -2.77 14.77 -0.83
N TYR A 68 -3.30 15.34 -1.93
CA TYR A 68 -3.99 16.63 -1.88
C TYR A 68 -5.32 16.52 -1.13
N VAL A 69 -6.14 15.50 -1.38
CA VAL A 69 -7.40 15.27 -0.64
C VAL A 69 -7.15 15.11 0.85
N ARG A 70 -6.16 14.29 1.25
CA ARG A 70 -5.74 14.21 2.66
C ARG A 70 -5.30 15.55 3.19
N LYS A 71 -4.44 16.29 2.47
CA LYS A 71 -3.98 17.62 2.92
C LYS A 71 -5.13 18.59 3.13
N PHE A 72 -6.10 18.65 2.21
CA PHE A 72 -7.29 19.50 2.35
C PHE A 72 -8.17 19.08 3.53
N LEU A 73 -8.41 17.78 3.73
CA LEU A 73 -9.21 17.28 4.85
C LEU A 73 -8.50 17.43 6.20
N SER A 74 -7.19 17.19 6.28
CA SER A 74 -6.36 17.37 7.48
C SER A 74 -6.21 18.84 7.88
N SER A 75 -6.29 19.77 6.92
CA SER A 75 -6.30 21.21 7.21
C SER A 75 -7.55 21.67 7.98
N GLY A 76 -8.55 20.78 8.15
CA GLY A 76 -9.74 21.00 8.99
C GLY A 76 -9.78 20.17 10.29
N GLY A 77 -8.72 19.42 10.65
CA GLY A 77 -8.76 18.61 11.88
C GLY A 77 -7.47 17.84 12.20
N ASN A 78 -7.00 18.05 13.44
CA ASN A 78 -5.90 17.45 14.19
C ASN A 78 -5.17 16.20 13.64
N ASN A 79 -3.83 16.25 13.77
CA ASN A 79 -2.91 15.13 13.61
C ASN A 79 -3.34 13.88 14.40
N VAL A 80 -3.35 12.71 13.75
CA VAL A 80 -3.08 11.42 14.41
C VAL A 80 -2.15 10.60 13.52
N SER A 81 -1.01 10.23 14.07
CA SER A 81 -0.01 9.36 13.44
C SER A 81 -0.45 7.89 13.47
N GLY A 82 -0.15 7.14 12.41
CA GLY A 82 0.16 5.71 12.53
C GLY A 82 -0.94 4.74 13.01
N ALA A 83 -2.15 4.81 12.46
CA ALA A 83 -3.12 3.69 12.48
C ALA A 83 -4.14 3.85 11.34
N PRO A 84 -4.81 2.78 10.85
CA PRO A 84 -6.04 2.95 10.09
C PRO A 84 -7.08 3.62 11.00
N ALA A 85 -7.32 4.91 10.77
CA ALA A 85 -8.06 5.73 11.72
C ALA A 85 -9.53 5.30 11.84
N ALA A 86 -9.82 4.50 12.87
CA ALA A 86 -11.16 4.27 13.39
C ALA A 86 -11.66 5.54 14.09
N VAL A 87 -11.89 6.59 13.29
CA VAL A 87 -12.41 7.87 13.74
C VAL A 87 -13.82 7.64 14.30
N THR A 88 -13.92 7.65 15.63
CA THR A 88 -15.19 7.51 16.34
C THR A 88 -15.97 8.83 16.30
N LEU A 89 -16.51 9.14 15.12
CA LEU A 89 -17.59 10.10 14.98
C LEU A 89 -18.93 9.34 15.09
N THR A 90 -19.95 9.93 15.72
CA THR A 90 -21.22 9.22 16.04
C THR A 90 -22.34 9.48 15.02
N ALA A 91 -23.24 8.50 14.88
CA ALA A 91 -24.28 8.32 13.84
C ALA A 91 -24.79 9.54 13.04
N ASN A 92 -25.84 10.23 13.52
CA ASN A 92 -26.83 10.92 12.66
C ASN A 92 -26.24 11.92 11.63
N ASP A 93 -25.65 13.04 12.08
CA ASP A 93 -25.00 14.05 11.22
C ASP A 93 -23.79 13.49 10.43
N ARG A 94 -23.43 12.22 10.62
CA ARG A 94 -22.38 11.54 9.88
C ARG A 94 -22.87 10.59 8.78
N SER A 95 -24.17 10.37 8.55
CA SER A 95 -24.60 9.65 7.32
C SER A 95 -24.09 10.34 6.04
N LEU A 96 -24.33 11.66 5.90
CA LEU A 96 -23.91 12.40 4.70
C LEU A 96 -22.39 12.62 4.65
N LYS A 97 -21.77 12.95 5.80
CA LYS A 97 -20.31 13.15 5.92
C LYS A 97 -19.54 11.85 5.67
N ASN A 98 -20.02 10.70 6.18
CA ASN A 98 -19.41 9.40 5.92
C ASN A 98 -19.60 9.00 4.46
N LYS A 99 -20.79 9.19 3.86
CA LYS A 99 -20.98 8.96 2.41
C LYS A 99 -20.02 9.79 1.58
N LEU A 100 -19.87 11.08 1.88
CA LEU A 100 -18.93 11.96 1.19
C LEU A 100 -17.47 11.52 1.37
N HIS A 101 -17.07 11.16 2.60
CA HIS A 101 -15.74 10.62 2.91
C HIS A 101 -15.44 9.32 2.16
N LEU A 102 -16.38 8.38 2.11
CA LEU A 102 -16.27 7.12 1.37
C LEU A 102 -16.15 7.36 -0.14
N ASN A 103 -16.92 8.32 -0.69
CA ASN A 103 -16.79 8.71 -2.10
C ASN A 103 -15.41 9.34 -2.40
N PHE A 104 -14.89 10.21 -1.54
CA PHE A 104 -13.53 10.76 -1.69
C PHE A 104 -12.45 9.69 -1.59
N ARG A 105 -12.59 8.74 -0.66
CA ARG A 105 -11.67 7.61 -0.52
C ARG A 105 -11.68 6.73 -1.77
N ALA A 106 -12.87 6.38 -2.28
CA ALA A 106 -13.00 5.62 -3.52
C ALA A 106 -12.36 6.36 -4.71
N LEU A 107 -12.63 7.66 -4.87
CA LEU A 107 -12.01 8.46 -5.92
C LEU A 107 -10.47 8.53 -5.79
N ALA A 108 -9.94 8.55 -4.57
CA ALA A 108 -8.51 8.48 -4.32
C ALA A 108 -7.90 7.08 -4.58
N ASP A 109 -8.65 6.01 -4.37
CA ASP A 109 -8.22 4.64 -4.68
C ASP A 109 -8.20 4.35 -6.19
N PHE A 110 -8.98 5.08 -7.01
CA PHE A 110 -8.86 5.07 -8.48
C PHE A 110 -7.92 6.15 -9.03
N SER A 111 -7.21 6.91 -8.18
CA SER A 111 -6.34 7.98 -8.67
C SER A 111 -5.06 7.44 -9.34
N PRO A 112 -4.57 8.08 -10.43
CA PRO A 112 -3.37 7.61 -11.11
C PRO A 112 -2.13 7.62 -10.20
N ILE A 113 -1.34 6.54 -10.31
CA ILE A 113 -0.08 6.37 -9.58
C ILE A 113 1.08 6.85 -10.46
N PHE A 114 1.93 7.73 -9.92
CA PHE A 114 3.09 8.29 -10.60
C PHE A 114 4.39 7.80 -9.94
N PHE A 115 5.02 6.82 -10.59
CA PHE A 115 6.32 6.29 -10.16
C PHE A 115 7.46 7.23 -10.60
N SER A 116 8.45 7.41 -9.72
CA SER A 116 9.66 8.16 -10.08
C SER A 116 10.59 7.31 -10.95
N LYS A 117 11.43 7.98 -11.76
CA LYS A 117 12.51 7.31 -12.51
C LYS A 117 13.52 6.64 -11.56
N ASP A 118 13.72 7.22 -10.39
CA ASP A 118 14.65 6.72 -9.37
C ASP A 118 14.16 5.42 -8.73
N LEU A 119 12.84 5.23 -8.54
CA LEU A 119 12.27 3.95 -8.12
C LEU A 119 12.64 2.84 -9.10
N PHE A 120 12.40 3.05 -10.40
CA PHE A 120 12.72 2.02 -11.40
C PHE A 120 14.23 1.82 -11.60
N ARG A 121 15.06 2.85 -11.37
CA ARG A 121 16.52 2.69 -11.34
C ARG A 121 16.93 1.76 -10.18
N TRP A 122 16.46 2.05 -8.97
CA TRP A 122 16.72 1.27 -7.76
C TRP A 122 16.18 -0.16 -7.84
N ILE A 123 14.96 -0.37 -8.39
CA ILE A 123 14.43 -1.73 -8.64
C ILE A 123 15.31 -2.48 -9.64
N LYS A 124 15.78 -1.81 -10.70
CA LYS A 124 16.65 -2.43 -11.72
C LYS A 124 18.03 -2.79 -11.16
N GLU A 125 18.60 -1.94 -10.31
CA GLU A 125 19.84 -2.21 -9.57
C GLU A 125 19.65 -3.40 -8.61
N PHE A 126 18.49 -3.49 -7.95
CA PHE A 126 18.15 -4.65 -7.13
C PHE A 126 17.82 -5.91 -7.94
N ASN A 127 17.39 -5.83 -9.20
CA ASN A 127 17.05 -6.96 -10.09
C ASN A 127 16.33 -8.12 -9.37
N PRO A 128 15.07 -7.94 -8.93
CA PRO A 128 14.34 -8.98 -8.23
C PRO A 128 14.01 -10.16 -9.15
N ASP A 129 13.93 -11.35 -8.59
CA ASP A 129 13.42 -12.55 -9.24
C ASP A 129 11.88 -12.59 -9.19
N VAL A 130 11.32 -12.11 -8.08
CA VAL A 130 9.88 -12.12 -7.79
C VAL A 130 9.46 -10.88 -7.00
N ILE A 131 8.22 -10.43 -7.22
CA ILE A 131 7.57 -9.40 -6.40
C ILE A 131 6.67 -10.10 -5.40
N TYR A 132 6.72 -9.71 -4.13
CA TYR A 132 5.79 -10.16 -3.10
C TYR A 132 4.93 -8.97 -2.65
N CYS A 133 3.63 -9.17 -2.48
CA CYS A 133 2.73 -8.10 -2.03
C CYS A 133 1.67 -8.61 -1.05
N THR A 134 1.48 -7.91 0.06
CA THR A 134 0.43 -8.19 1.07
C THR A 134 -0.97 -7.71 0.64
N LEU A 135 -1.06 -7.02 -0.51
CA LEU A 135 -2.28 -6.40 -1.02
C LEU A 135 -2.97 -5.53 0.07
N GLY A 136 -4.24 -5.79 0.40
CA GLY A 136 -4.98 -5.11 1.46
C GLY A 136 -5.76 -3.86 1.02
N ASN A 137 -5.56 -3.37 -0.21
CA ASN A 137 -6.41 -2.35 -0.84
C ASN A 137 -6.15 -2.27 -2.36
N ALA A 138 -7.08 -1.61 -3.06
CA ALA A 138 -7.06 -1.44 -4.53
C ALA A 138 -5.78 -0.76 -5.06
N ARG A 139 -5.20 0.16 -4.28
CA ARG A 139 -3.99 0.89 -4.64
C ARG A 139 -2.73 0.03 -4.52
N MET A 140 -2.67 -0.85 -3.52
CA MET A 140 -1.55 -1.80 -3.37
C MET A 140 -1.55 -2.85 -4.49
N LEU A 141 -2.75 -3.28 -4.92
CA LEU A 141 -2.93 -4.09 -6.13
C LEU A 141 -2.36 -3.35 -7.35
N ASP A 142 -2.82 -2.13 -7.64
CA ASP A 142 -2.35 -1.34 -8.79
C ASP A 142 -0.84 -1.10 -8.75
N MET A 143 -0.28 -0.84 -7.57
CA MET A 143 1.16 -0.62 -7.43
C MET A 143 1.97 -1.87 -7.74
N ALA A 144 1.57 -3.02 -7.19
CA ALA A 144 2.24 -4.28 -7.46
C ALA A 144 2.13 -4.70 -8.92
N THR A 145 0.94 -4.60 -9.53
CA THR A 145 0.72 -4.95 -10.96
C THR A 145 1.43 -4.01 -11.91
N SER A 146 1.45 -2.70 -11.63
CA SER A 146 2.17 -1.71 -12.45
C SER A 146 3.68 -1.94 -12.40
N ILE A 147 4.25 -2.17 -11.21
CA ILE A 147 5.67 -2.47 -11.06
C ILE A 147 6.01 -3.79 -11.77
N ALA A 148 5.23 -4.85 -11.55
CA ALA A 148 5.43 -6.16 -12.18
C ALA A 148 5.38 -6.11 -13.70
N THR A 149 4.42 -5.36 -14.26
CA THR A 149 4.29 -5.16 -15.71
C THR A 149 5.49 -4.42 -16.27
N ALA A 150 5.94 -3.35 -15.58
CA ALA A 150 7.08 -2.55 -16.01
C ALA A 150 8.42 -3.33 -15.98
N ILE A 151 8.63 -4.20 -14.98
CA ILE A 151 9.88 -4.96 -14.83
C ILE A 151 9.80 -6.40 -15.37
N LYS A 152 8.61 -6.85 -15.80
CA LYS A 152 8.30 -8.20 -16.32
C LYS A 152 8.71 -9.32 -15.35
N LYS A 153 8.27 -9.23 -14.09
CA LYS A 153 8.54 -10.22 -13.03
C LYS A 153 7.23 -10.76 -12.43
N PRO A 154 7.18 -12.02 -11.99
CA PRO A 154 5.99 -12.60 -11.37
C PRO A 154 5.66 -11.93 -10.03
N ILE A 155 4.38 -11.96 -9.66
CA ILE A 155 3.88 -11.52 -8.34
C ILE A 155 3.47 -12.74 -7.53
N VAL A 156 3.86 -12.77 -6.26
CA VAL A 156 3.31 -13.64 -5.21
C VAL A 156 2.40 -12.78 -4.33
N PRO A 157 1.07 -12.82 -4.53
CA PRO A 157 0.12 -12.15 -3.66
C PRO A 157 -0.07 -12.94 -2.36
N HIS A 158 -0.06 -12.24 -1.21
CA HIS A 158 -0.48 -12.78 0.07
C HIS A 158 -1.78 -12.09 0.49
N PHE A 159 -2.86 -12.85 0.56
CA PHE A 159 -4.15 -12.41 1.07
C PHE A 159 -4.20 -12.66 2.58
N MET A 160 -4.18 -11.58 3.38
CA MET A 160 -4.31 -11.67 4.84
C MET A 160 -5.78 -11.62 5.31
N ASP A 161 -6.64 -10.93 4.53
CA ASP A 161 -8.07 -10.76 4.76
C ASP A 161 -8.85 -10.79 3.43
N ASP A 162 -10.17 -11.01 3.46
CA ASP A 162 -11.08 -10.73 2.34
C ASP A 162 -11.37 -9.21 2.21
N TRP A 163 -10.30 -8.44 2.08
CA TRP A 163 -10.39 -7.01 1.81
C TRP A 163 -11.19 -6.68 0.53
N PRO A 164 -11.18 -7.46 -0.58
CA PRO A 164 -11.97 -7.16 -1.77
C PRO A 164 -13.48 -7.14 -1.50
N ALA A 165 -14.01 -8.06 -0.68
CA ALA A 165 -15.42 -8.05 -0.31
C ALA A 165 -15.81 -6.77 0.46
N THR A 166 -14.92 -6.24 1.30
CA THR A 166 -15.18 -5.04 2.12
C THR A 166 -15.17 -3.73 1.33
N LEU A 167 -14.62 -3.70 0.11
CA LEU A 167 -14.52 -2.47 -0.69
C LEU A 167 -15.84 -2.11 -1.40
N TYR A 168 -16.15 -0.81 -1.34
CA TYR A 168 -17.22 -0.14 -2.09
C TYR A 168 -18.64 -0.70 -1.82
N THR A 169 -18.91 -1.09 -0.57
CA THR A 169 -20.17 -1.69 -0.14
C THR A 169 -21.32 -0.69 0.03
N GLN A 170 -21.05 0.61 0.02
CA GLN A 170 -22.02 1.69 0.29
C GLN A 170 -22.46 2.43 -0.99
N GLN A 171 -22.30 1.80 -2.16
CA GLN A 171 -22.58 2.37 -3.48
C GLN A 171 -21.78 3.64 -3.77
N GLU A 172 -20.52 3.68 -3.33
CA GLU A 172 -19.56 4.74 -3.62
C GLU A 172 -19.47 5.00 -5.13
N LEU A 173 -19.43 6.29 -5.49
CA LEU A 173 -19.51 6.78 -6.87
C LEU A 173 -20.73 6.21 -7.61
N PHE A 174 -21.92 6.20 -6.98
CA PHE A 174 -23.16 5.61 -7.52
C PHE A 174 -23.01 4.12 -7.92
N GLY A 175 -22.17 3.37 -7.19
CA GLY A 175 -21.84 1.98 -7.47
C GLY A 175 -20.87 1.78 -8.65
N PHE A 176 -20.38 2.84 -9.30
CA PHE A 176 -19.31 2.71 -10.30
C PHE A 176 -18.00 2.27 -9.66
N ALA A 177 -17.72 2.65 -8.41
CA ALA A 177 -16.49 2.25 -7.71
C ALA A 177 -16.30 0.72 -7.72
N ARG A 178 -17.34 -0.03 -7.31
CA ARG A 178 -17.29 -1.50 -7.31
C ARG A 178 -17.11 -2.06 -8.71
N LYS A 179 -17.89 -1.58 -9.69
CA LYS A 179 -17.82 -2.01 -11.11
C LYS A 179 -16.47 -1.73 -11.78
N ILE A 180 -15.74 -0.70 -11.36
CA ILE A 180 -14.39 -0.38 -11.86
C ILE A 180 -13.36 -1.29 -11.21
N PHE A 181 -13.51 -1.56 -9.91
CA PHE A 181 -12.61 -2.45 -9.16
C PHE A 181 -12.71 -3.91 -9.63
N ASP A 182 -13.91 -4.43 -9.86
CA ASP A 182 -14.16 -5.82 -10.31
C ASP A 182 -13.66 -6.11 -11.75
N ARG A 183 -13.05 -5.13 -12.45
CA ARG A 183 -12.51 -5.24 -13.82
C ARG A 183 -10.97 -5.26 -13.89
N ARG A 184 -10.29 -5.32 -12.73
CA ARG A 184 -8.82 -5.22 -12.60
C ARG A 184 -8.12 -6.58 -12.66
#